data_AF-A0AAV6XZH9-F1
#
_entry.id   AF-A0AAV6XZH9-F1
#
_cell.length_a   1.000
_cell.length_b   1.000
_cell.length_c   1.000
_cell.angle_alpha   90.00
_cell.angle_beta   90.00
_cell.angle_gamma   90.00
#
_symmetry.space_group_name_H-M   'P 1'
#
loop_
_entity.id
_entity.type
_entity.pdbx_description
1 polymer ?
#
loop_
_entity_poly.entity_id
_entity_poly.type
_entity_poly.pdbx_seq_one_letter_code
_entity_poly.pdbx_strand_id
1 'polypeptide(L)'
;MASAAKSLIQTLRRYVKKPWEITGPLASPEYRAAVPKATEYRLSCPATVPAKAIVPTSLPETVYDIKYFSRDQRRNRPPIKRTVLKKADVEKMMKEKTFDPSDFPRPYLTAKVEEDENAIGGGYQLCCKTVDCYMMSGVRFFVRDRAVELKRVFGILLALLPALWKD
;
A
#
# COMPACT_ATOMS: atom_id res chain seq x y z
N MET A 1 -53.68 -16.33 26.07
CA MET A 1 -52.43 -17.12 26.20
C MET A 1 -51.46 -17.00 24.99
N ALA A 2 -51.89 -16.56 23.80
CA ALA A 2 -51.01 -16.45 22.62
C ALA A 2 -50.02 -15.25 22.61
N SER A 3 -50.27 -14.21 23.41
CA SER A 3 -49.42 -13.01 23.49
C SER A 3 -48.13 -13.25 24.30
N ALA A 4 -48.22 -14.02 25.39
CA ALA A 4 -47.07 -14.37 26.24
C ALA A 4 -46.05 -15.26 25.50
N ALA A 5 -46.52 -16.24 24.71
CA ALA A 5 -45.65 -17.08 23.89
C ALA A 5 -44.90 -16.30 22.79
N LYS A 6 -45.54 -15.31 22.16
CA LYS A 6 -44.89 -14.41 21.18
C LYS A 6 -43.78 -13.57 21.82
N SER A 7 -43.98 -13.11 23.05
CA SER A 7 -42.96 -12.35 23.79
C SER A 7 -41.74 -13.20 24.14
N LEU A 8 -41.92 -14.47 24.50
CA LEU A 8 -40.83 -15.40 24.80
C LEU A 8 -40.03 -15.76 23.53
N ILE A 9 -40.70 -16.00 22.41
CA ILE A 9 -40.04 -16.24 21.11
C ILE A 9 -39.26 -15.00 20.66
N GLN A 10 -39.79 -13.80 20.91
CA GLN A 10 -39.10 -12.55 20.61
C GLN A 10 -37.86 -12.34 21.48
N THR A 11 -37.88 -12.78 22.75
CA THR A 11 -36.68 -12.79 23.60
C THR A 11 -35.65 -13.82 23.16
N LEU A 12 -36.07 -15.02 22.72
CA LEU A 12 -35.16 -16.06 22.21
C LEU A 12 -34.49 -15.67 20.89
N ARG A 13 -35.20 -14.95 20.01
CA ARG A 13 -34.65 -14.38 18.76
C ARG A 13 -33.50 -13.39 18.99
N ARG A 14 -33.36 -12.80 20.19
CA ARG A 14 -32.22 -11.94 20.54
C ARG A 14 -30.93 -12.72 20.83
N TYR A 15 -31.04 -14.00 21.17
CA TYR A 15 -29.91 -14.88 21.45
C TYR A 15 -29.45 -15.68 20.22
N VAL A 16 -30.26 -15.69 19.15
CA VAL A 16 -29.89 -16.28 17.86
C VAL A 16 -29.12 -15.25 17.05
N LYS A 17 -27.82 -15.49 16.83
CA LYS A 17 -26.99 -14.67 15.95
C LYS A 17 -27.63 -14.54 14.57
N LYS A 18 -27.37 -13.44 13.86
CA LYS A 18 -27.86 -13.33 12.49
C LYS A 18 -27.22 -14.46 11.67
N PRO A 19 -27.93 -15.07 10.71
CA PRO A 19 -27.45 -16.29 10.05
C PRO A 19 -26.10 -16.09 9.31
N TRP A 20 -25.80 -14.86 8.88
CA TRP A 20 -24.54 -14.47 8.24
C TRP A 20 -23.42 -14.04 9.22
N GLU A 21 -23.65 -14.12 10.53
CA GLU A 21 -22.65 -13.86 11.59
C GLU A 21 -22.07 -15.17 12.17
N ILE A 22 -22.44 -16.32 11.58
CA ILE A 22 -22.01 -17.65 12.05
C ILE A 22 -20.66 -18.05 11.42
N THR A 23 -20.49 -17.79 10.12
CA THR A 23 -19.25 -18.10 9.38
C THR A 23 -18.88 -16.96 8.42
N GLY A 24 -17.60 -16.90 8.06
CA GLY A 24 -17.05 -15.91 7.13
C GLY A 24 -16.52 -14.65 7.81
N PRO A 25 -16.18 -13.60 7.03
CA PRO A 25 -15.48 -12.41 7.54
C PRO A 25 -16.24 -11.69 8.66
N LEU A 26 -17.58 -11.69 8.62
CA LEU A 26 -18.42 -11.02 9.61
C LEU A 26 -18.45 -11.73 10.98
N ALA A 27 -17.98 -12.97 11.05
CA ALA A 27 -17.87 -13.74 12.28
C ALA A 27 -16.52 -13.53 12.99
N SER A 28 -15.53 -12.91 12.32
CA SER A 28 -14.22 -12.62 12.92
C SER A 28 -14.30 -11.44 13.89
N PRO A 29 -13.67 -11.53 15.09
CA PRO A 29 -13.63 -10.42 16.04
C PRO A 29 -12.87 -9.19 15.51
N GLU A 30 -12.06 -9.36 14.48
CA GLU A 30 -11.25 -8.29 13.87
C GLU A 30 -12.02 -7.51 12.80
N TYR A 31 -13.18 -8.00 12.38
CA TYR A 31 -13.99 -7.38 11.36
C TYR A 31 -14.56 -6.03 11.83
N ARG A 32 -14.36 -4.98 11.04
CA ARG A 32 -14.95 -3.65 11.26
C ARG A 32 -15.82 -3.27 10.06
N ALA A 33 -16.98 -2.69 10.35
CA ALA A 33 -17.87 -2.17 9.32
C ALA A 33 -17.22 -0.97 8.60
N ALA A 34 -17.42 -0.90 7.28
CA ALA A 34 -16.78 0.11 6.42
C ALA A 34 -17.35 1.53 6.58
N VAL A 35 -18.51 1.68 7.23
CA VAL A 35 -19.21 2.98 7.34
C VAL A 35 -18.87 3.61 8.68
N PRO A 36 -17.91 4.56 8.74
CA PRO A 36 -17.65 5.30 9.96
C PRO A 36 -18.83 6.22 10.29
N LYS A 37 -19.03 6.53 11.57
CA LYS A 37 -20.02 7.54 11.93
C LYS A 37 -19.54 8.91 11.47
N ALA A 38 -20.48 9.77 11.06
CA ALA A 38 -20.18 11.14 10.63
C ALA A 38 -19.44 11.94 11.71
N THR A 39 -19.72 11.67 12.99
CA THR A 39 -19.06 12.27 14.15
C THR A 39 -17.62 11.80 14.35
N GLU A 40 -17.20 10.67 13.77
CA GLU A 40 -15.90 10.05 14.05
C GLU A 40 -14.88 10.29 12.93
N TYR A 41 -15.31 10.33 11.66
CA TYR A 41 -14.39 10.42 10.52
C TYR A 41 -13.81 11.83 10.28
N ARG A 42 -14.64 12.88 10.43
CA ARG A 42 -14.28 14.24 10.04
C ARG A 42 -14.96 15.28 10.92
N LEU A 43 -14.48 15.36 12.16
CA LEU A 43 -14.94 16.31 13.17
C LEU A 43 -14.82 17.78 12.71
N SER A 44 -13.73 18.12 12.00
CA SER A 44 -13.48 19.45 11.45
C SER A 44 -13.48 19.42 9.93
N CYS A 45 -14.12 20.42 9.30
CA CYS A 45 -14.01 20.65 7.87
C CYS A 45 -12.54 20.93 7.48
N PRO A 46 -12.10 20.59 6.25
CA PRO A 46 -10.69 20.69 5.86
C PRO A 46 -10.22 22.15 5.77
N ALA A 47 -11.15 23.06 5.53
CA ALA A 47 -10.89 24.50 5.45
C ALA A 47 -10.87 25.15 6.84
N THR A 48 -11.40 24.49 7.86
CA THR A 48 -11.52 25.03 9.23
C THR A 48 -10.79 24.12 10.21
N VAL A 49 -9.47 24.02 10.04
CA VAL A 49 -8.61 23.27 10.95
C VAL A 49 -8.33 24.14 12.20
N PRO A 50 -8.45 23.61 13.42
CA PRO A 50 -8.23 24.38 14.65
C PRO A 50 -6.78 24.85 14.83
N ALA A 51 -5.83 24.21 14.14
CA ALA A 51 -4.42 24.53 14.20
C ALA A 51 -3.95 25.24 12.92
N LYS A 52 -3.10 26.26 13.09
CA LYS A 52 -2.39 26.89 11.99
C LYS A 52 -1.20 26.01 11.58
N ALA A 53 -1.25 25.42 10.40
CA ALA A 53 -0.13 24.67 9.85
C ALA A 53 1.01 25.61 9.44
N ILE A 54 2.22 25.37 9.96
CA ILE A 54 3.46 26.02 9.51
C ILE A 54 4.26 24.95 8.76
N VAL A 55 4.30 25.03 7.44
CA VAL A 55 5.04 24.09 6.60
C VAL A 55 6.47 24.64 6.40
N PRO A 56 7.52 23.97 6.91
CA PRO A 56 8.89 24.42 6.72
C PRO A 56 9.29 24.30 5.25
N THR A 57 9.91 25.34 4.70
CA THR A 57 10.32 25.40 3.29
C THR A 57 11.83 25.21 3.10
N SER A 58 12.64 25.63 4.06
CA SER A 58 14.10 25.58 4.01
C SER A 58 14.68 25.08 5.33
N LEU A 59 15.91 24.58 5.27
CA LEU A 59 16.68 24.23 6.47
C LEU A 59 17.19 25.51 7.13
N PRO A 60 17.24 25.57 8.48
CA PRO A 60 17.66 26.77 9.21
C PRO A 60 19.08 27.24 8.84
N GLU A 61 19.98 26.30 8.54
CA GLU A 61 21.35 26.59 8.09
C GLU A 61 21.39 27.39 6.77
N THR A 62 20.44 27.11 5.87
CA THR A 62 20.36 27.72 4.53
C THR A 62 19.51 28.98 4.46
N VAL A 63 18.86 29.36 5.57
CA VAL A 63 18.08 30.61 5.68
C VAL A 63 19.02 31.80 5.77
N TYR A 64 20.06 31.69 6.60
CA TYR A 64 21.02 32.77 6.83
C TYR A 64 22.27 32.67 5.95
N ASP A 65 22.81 31.45 5.72
CA ASP A 65 23.88 31.25 4.73
C ASP A 65 23.30 30.89 3.36
N ILE A 66 23.04 31.91 2.55
CA ILE A 66 22.34 31.79 1.25
C ILE A 66 23.26 31.48 0.07
N LYS A 67 24.51 31.05 0.30
CA LYS A 67 25.46 30.71 -0.77
C LYS A 67 24.88 29.63 -1.68
N TYR A 68 24.56 30.02 -2.91
CA TYR A 68 23.88 29.13 -3.85
C TYR A 68 24.85 28.15 -4.55
N PHE A 69 26.08 28.57 -4.86
CA PHE A 69 27.01 27.77 -5.67
C PHE A 69 27.44 26.46 -5.00
N SER A 70 27.55 26.43 -3.67
CA SER A 70 27.84 25.22 -2.89
C SER A 70 26.65 24.26 -2.85
N ARG A 71 25.43 24.79 -2.90
CA ARG A 71 24.17 24.02 -2.88
C ARG A 71 23.73 23.54 -4.27
N ASP A 72 24.24 24.15 -5.34
CA ASP A 72 23.81 23.86 -6.72
C ASP A 72 24.28 22.48 -7.21
N GLN A 73 23.47 21.46 -6.92
CA GLN A 73 23.71 20.09 -7.40
C GLN A 73 23.47 19.92 -8.90
N ARG A 74 22.73 20.83 -9.54
CA ARG A 74 22.38 20.70 -10.96
C ARG A 74 23.57 21.00 -11.86
N ARG A 75 24.35 22.03 -11.51
CA ARG A 75 25.52 22.47 -12.29
C ARG A 75 26.82 21.87 -11.79
N ASN A 76 26.91 21.51 -10.51
CA ASN A 76 28.09 20.87 -9.92
C ASN A 76 28.20 19.38 -10.30
N ARG A 77 28.14 19.11 -11.61
CA ARG A 77 28.36 17.78 -12.18
C ARG A 77 29.71 17.77 -12.89
N PRO A 78 30.46 16.66 -12.85
CA PRO A 78 31.70 16.57 -13.59
C PRO A 78 31.45 16.80 -15.08
N PRO A 79 32.34 17.51 -15.79
CA PRO A 79 32.20 17.73 -17.21
C PRO A 79 32.28 16.41 -17.98
N ILE A 80 31.59 16.35 -19.13
CA ILE A 80 31.57 15.16 -19.98
C ILE A 80 32.96 14.97 -20.60
N LYS A 81 33.62 13.86 -20.25
CA LYS A 81 34.89 13.46 -20.87
C LYS A 81 34.61 12.52 -22.05
N ARG A 82 35.05 12.89 -23.25
CA ARG A 82 34.95 12.08 -24.46
C ARG A 82 36.34 11.67 -24.92
N THR A 83 36.59 10.37 -25.00
CA THR A 83 37.85 9.79 -25.46
C THR A 83 37.58 8.90 -26.66
N VAL A 84 38.35 9.07 -27.74
CA VAL A 84 38.25 8.23 -28.93
C VAL A 84 39.22 7.06 -28.77
N LEU A 85 38.71 5.83 -28.82
CA LEU A 85 39.53 4.61 -28.79
C LEU A 85 39.85 4.18 -30.22
N LYS A 86 41.14 4.01 -30.53
CA LYS A 86 41.57 3.44 -31.82
C LYS A 86 41.71 1.92 -31.71
N LYS A 87 41.78 1.25 -32.86
CA LYS A 87 41.96 -0.21 -32.93
C LYS A 87 43.15 -0.71 -32.07
N ALA A 88 44.28 0.00 -32.11
CA ALA A 88 45.47 -0.35 -31.33
C ALA A 88 45.22 -0.33 -29.81
N ASP A 89 44.44 0.62 -29.31
CA ASP A 89 44.10 0.73 -27.88
C ASP A 89 43.19 -0.42 -27.44
N VAL A 90 42.25 -0.82 -28.31
CA VAL A 90 41.34 -1.94 -28.06
C VAL A 90 42.09 -3.27 -28.04
N GLU A 91 42.99 -3.50 -29.00
CA GLU A 91 43.83 -4.72 -29.03
C GLU A 91 44.71 -4.85 -27.80
N LYS A 92 45.24 -3.71 -27.31
CA LYS A 92 46.00 -3.67 -26.05
C LYS A 92 45.11 -4.05 -24.85
N MET A 93 43.93 -3.45 -24.74
CA MET A 93 42.98 -3.78 -23.67
C MET A 93 42.52 -5.24 -23.70
N MET A 94 42.39 -5.85 -24.88
CA MET A 94 42.04 -7.27 -25.01
C MET A 94 43.18 -8.19 -24.56
N LYS A 95 44.43 -7.82 -24.85
CA LYS A 95 45.61 -8.57 -24.41
C LYS A 95 45.84 -8.47 -22.89
N GLU A 96 45.49 -7.34 -22.30
CA GLU A 96 45.67 -7.08 -20.86
C GLU A 96 44.54 -7.65 -19.97
N LYS A 97 43.34 -7.87 -20.52
CA LYS A 97 42.19 -8.36 -19.75
C LYS A 97 42.23 -9.87 -19.55
N THR A 98 42.29 -10.29 -18.29
CA THR A 98 42.00 -11.66 -17.83
C THR A 98 40.71 -11.63 -17.00
N PHE A 99 39.92 -12.69 -17.05
CA PHE A 99 38.66 -12.77 -16.32
C PHE A 99 38.79 -13.66 -15.09
N ASP A 100 38.57 -13.08 -13.92
CA ASP A 100 38.39 -13.82 -12.67
C ASP A 100 36.89 -13.97 -12.37
N PRO A 101 36.48 -14.93 -11.52
CA PRO A 101 35.07 -15.14 -11.15
C PRO A 101 34.40 -13.89 -10.54
N SER A 102 35.16 -12.93 -10.01
CA SER A 102 34.67 -11.66 -9.46
C SER A 102 34.34 -10.60 -10.50
N ASP A 103 34.85 -10.72 -11.72
CA ASP A 103 34.65 -9.73 -12.79
C ASP A 103 33.29 -9.87 -13.47
N PHE A 104 32.60 -10.99 -13.23
CA PHE A 104 31.26 -11.21 -13.74
C PHE A 104 30.24 -10.40 -12.91
N PRO A 105 29.26 -9.76 -13.58
CA PRO A 105 28.20 -9.06 -12.87
C PRO A 105 27.46 -10.03 -11.96
N ARG A 106 27.29 -9.64 -10.69
CA ARG A 106 26.61 -10.49 -9.71
C ARG A 106 25.14 -10.66 -10.13
N PRO A 107 24.62 -11.90 -10.19
CA PRO A 107 23.21 -12.10 -10.46
C PRO A 107 22.37 -11.54 -9.31
N TYR A 108 21.27 -10.88 -9.64
CA TYR A 108 20.25 -10.49 -8.67
C TYR A 108 19.38 -11.72 -8.36
N LEU A 109 19.82 -12.54 -7.41
CA LEU A 109 19.11 -13.76 -7.02
C LEU A 109 18.01 -13.40 -6.01
N THR A 110 16.75 -13.63 -6.40
CA THR A 110 15.61 -13.56 -5.48
C THR A 110 15.48 -14.89 -4.74
N ALA A 111 15.42 -14.84 -3.41
CA ALA A 111 15.16 -16.04 -2.61
C ALA A 111 13.77 -16.62 -2.96
N LYS A 112 13.66 -17.94 -3.05
CA LYS A 112 12.36 -18.61 -3.01
C LYS A 112 11.91 -18.57 -1.55
N VAL A 113 10.95 -17.71 -1.26
CA VAL A 113 10.38 -17.57 0.08
C VAL A 113 8.97 -18.17 0.02
N GLU A 114 8.66 -19.05 0.97
CA GLU A 114 7.29 -19.45 1.24
C GLU A 114 6.66 -18.38 2.12
N GLU A 115 5.70 -17.65 1.57
CA GLU A 115 5.00 -16.59 2.28
C GLU A 115 3.87 -17.19 3.12
N ASP A 116 3.87 -16.86 4.41
CA ASP A 116 2.79 -17.21 5.35
C ASP A 116 2.01 -15.93 5.71
N GLU A 117 0.68 -16.04 5.74
CA GLU A 117 -0.25 -14.91 5.79
C GLU A 117 -0.07 -14.05 7.06
N ASN A 118 0.33 -14.67 8.18
CA ASN A 118 0.42 -14.00 9.48
C ASN A 118 1.86 -13.94 10.06
N ALA A 119 2.88 -14.28 9.29
CA ALA A 119 4.25 -14.40 9.80
C ALA A 119 4.90 -13.06 10.20
N ILE A 120 4.53 -11.95 9.57
CA ILE A 120 5.08 -10.62 9.87
C ILE A 120 4.22 -9.94 10.94
N GLY A 121 4.75 -9.84 12.16
CA GLY A 121 4.08 -9.13 13.26
C GLY A 121 2.75 -9.75 13.70
N GLY A 122 2.52 -11.04 13.41
CA GLY A 122 1.24 -11.70 13.70
C GLY A 122 0.08 -11.23 12.81
N GLY A 123 0.37 -10.78 11.59
CA GLY A 123 -0.62 -10.22 10.65
C GLY A 123 -0.90 -8.73 10.85
N TYR A 124 -0.38 -8.12 11.90
CA TYR A 124 -0.55 -6.70 12.21
C TYR A 124 0.80 -5.99 12.32
N GLN A 125 1.08 -5.08 11.39
CA GLN A 125 2.28 -4.24 11.47
C GLN A 125 2.10 -3.22 12.60
N LEU A 126 2.77 -3.44 13.73
CA LEU A 126 2.97 -2.41 14.73
C LEU A 126 3.81 -1.31 14.10
N CYS A 127 3.19 -0.16 13.81
CA CYS A 127 3.89 1.03 13.34
C CYS A 127 4.98 1.37 14.36
N CYS A 128 6.24 1.09 13.99
CA CYS A 128 7.40 1.48 14.75
C CYS A 128 7.39 3.01 14.85
N LYS A 129 7.14 3.54 16.05
CA LYS A 129 7.23 4.98 16.35
C LYS A 129 8.69 5.43 16.47
N THR A 130 9.52 5.06 15.49
CA THR A 130 10.85 5.64 15.28
C THR A 130 10.89 6.21 13.88
N VAL A 131 11.32 7.47 13.80
CA VAL A 131 11.21 8.38 12.66
C VAL A 131 12.04 7.94 11.43
N ASP A 132 12.76 6.81 11.52
CA ASP A 132 13.81 6.45 10.56
C ASP A 132 13.37 5.48 9.44
N CYS A 133 12.14 4.96 9.46
CA CYS A 133 11.73 3.92 8.48
C CYS A 133 11.14 4.44 7.15
N TYR A 134 10.92 5.75 6.96
CA TYR A 134 10.17 6.27 5.81
C TYR A 134 10.92 6.39 4.48
N MET A 135 12.21 6.03 4.39
CA MET A 135 13.02 6.29 3.19
C MET A 135 13.34 5.07 2.30
N MET A 136 12.95 3.85 2.68
CA MET A 136 13.39 2.64 1.96
C MET A 136 12.24 1.73 1.49
N SER A 137 11.40 2.18 0.55
CA SER A 137 10.68 1.26 -0.35
C SER A 137 9.82 2.02 -1.38
N GLY A 138 10.48 2.58 -2.40
CA GLY A 138 9.83 3.07 -3.61
C GLY A 138 9.57 1.94 -4.61
N VAL A 139 8.61 1.06 -4.35
CA VAL A 139 8.15 0.07 -5.35
C VAL A 139 6.62 0.08 -5.38
N ARG A 140 6.06 0.73 -6.42
CA ARG A 140 4.62 0.71 -6.73
C ARG A 140 4.33 -0.58 -7.51
N PHE A 141 3.73 -1.58 -6.85
CA PHE A 141 3.10 -2.71 -7.55
C PHE A 141 1.68 -2.33 -7.97
N PHE A 142 1.43 -2.30 -9.28
CA PHE A 142 0.14 -2.02 -9.89
C PHE A 142 -0.56 -3.36 -10.18
N VAL A 143 -1.40 -3.83 -9.26
CA VAL A 143 -2.24 -5.01 -9.49
C VAL A 143 -3.52 -4.55 -10.20
N ARG A 144 -3.68 -4.95 -11.47
CA ARG A 144 -4.92 -4.78 -12.24
C ARG A 144 -5.95 -5.79 -11.75
N ASP A 145 -7.00 -5.31 -11.10
CA ASP A 145 -8.14 -6.12 -10.64
C ASP A 145 -8.88 -6.80 -11.79
N ARG A 146 -8.93 -8.15 -11.78
CA ARG A 146 -9.84 -8.97 -12.61
C ARG A 146 -11.28 -9.00 -12.05
N ALA A 147 -11.66 -8.06 -11.18
CA ALA A 147 -12.98 -8.04 -10.54
C ALA A 147 -14.08 -7.37 -11.38
N VAL A 148 -13.71 -6.73 -12.51
CA VAL A 148 -14.64 -5.93 -13.32
C VAL A 148 -15.49 -6.78 -14.28
N GLU A 149 -15.01 -7.94 -14.73
CA GLU A 149 -15.75 -8.78 -15.70
C GLU A 149 -16.86 -9.62 -15.07
N LEU A 150 -16.68 -10.11 -13.83
CA LEU A 150 -17.68 -10.96 -13.15
C LEU A 150 -18.96 -10.20 -12.77
N LYS A 151 -18.87 -8.88 -12.55
CA LYS A 151 -20.05 -8.04 -12.25
C LYS A 151 -20.96 -7.82 -13.46
N ARG A 152 -20.45 -7.92 -14.69
CA ARG A 152 -21.27 -7.78 -15.91
C ARG A 152 -22.11 -9.01 -16.20
N VAL A 153 -21.60 -10.21 -15.91
CA VAL A 153 -22.32 -11.47 -16.17
C VAL A 153 -23.42 -11.70 -15.11
N PHE A 154 -23.14 -11.42 -13.85
CA PHE A 154 -24.11 -11.63 -12.76
C PHE A 154 -25.25 -10.59 -12.72
N GLY A 155 -25.00 -9.36 -13.19
CA GLY A 155 -26.02 -8.31 -13.24
C GLY A 155 -27.17 -8.61 -14.21
N ILE A 156 -26.91 -9.35 -15.29
CA ILE A 156 -27.92 -9.72 -16.29
C ILE A 156 -28.80 -10.87 -15.76
N LEU A 157 -28.25 -11.78 -14.95
CA LEU A 157 -29.00 -12.92 -14.39
C LEU A 157 -29.96 -12.49 -13.26
N LEU A 158 -29.60 -11.46 -12.49
CA LEU A 158 -30.40 -10.95 -11.37
C LEU A 158 -31.56 -10.03 -11.79
N ALA A 159 -31.54 -9.48 -13.00
CA ALA A 159 -32.62 -8.62 -13.51
C ALA A 159 -33.88 -9.41 -13.95
N LEU A 160 -33.80 -10.74 -14.10
CA LEU A 160 -34.91 -11.59 -14.53
C LEU A 160 -35.71 -12.22 -13.36
N LEU A 161 -35.26 -12.07 -12.11
CA LEU A 161 -35.88 -12.73 -10.96
C LEU A 161 -37.14 -12.08 -10.33
N PRO A 162 -37.55 -10.82 -10.58
CA PRO A 162 -38.69 -10.26 -9.84
C PRO A 162 -40.07 -10.66 -10.39
N ALA A 163 -40.15 -11.61 -11.34
CA ALA A 163 -41.43 -12.02 -11.94
C ALA A 163 -42.20 -13.08 -11.14
N LEU A 164 -41.66 -13.64 -10.05
CA LEU A 164 -42.23 -14.87 -9.48
C LEU A 164 -42.75 -14.81 -8.04
N TRP A 165 -42.80 -13.66 -7.36
CA TRP A 165 -43.40 -13.61 -6.02
C TRP A 165 -44.14 -12.29 -5.81
N LYS A 166 -45.37 -12.28 -6.31
CA LYS A 166 -46.45 -11.38 -5.91
C LYS A 166 -47.54 -12.30 -5.40
N ASP A 167 -47.67 -12.39 -4.08
CA ASP A 167 -48.89 -12.62 -3.28
C ASP A 167 -48.52 -12.49 -1.79
#